data_AF-A0A9Q1H3Z0-F1
#
_entry.id   AF-A0A9Q1H3Z0-F1
#
_cell.length_a   1.000
_cell.length_b   1.000
_cell.length_c   1.000
_cell.angle_alpha   90.00
_cell.angle_beta   90.00
_cell.angle_gamma   90.00
#
_symmetry.space_group_name_H-M   'P 1'
#
loop_
_entity.id
_entity.type
_entity.pdbx_description
1 polymer ?
#
loop_
_entity_poly.entity_id
_entity_poly.type
_entity_poly.pdbx_seq_one_letter_code
_entity_poly.pdbx_strand_id
1 'polypeptide(L)'
;MMYLLTRVSMHMIRCVERWADKGGAIVWRKDLYIQEALRQLSNTDFYTRVEGDPTSHQQNTITTTVKDLIREEQLPANAVNLIQDNPHCATFYLLPKIHKENNPGRPIVSTVSCPTELISKYLDSIFAPLVTRLPTYIKDTSDSIRLFNDFTFRGDESNRYLFTMDICSLYTNIPTADGLRALEHFLDRYPSDDRPNTPTLLRLAELVLNLSAFEFNKEEMLRSYHENHPVIFKRYIDDYIGVRTSSKHELEDFINYVNNFHPSLKFTHDISDATVNFLDISVFITSHGLTTDIHYMETDSHSYLRYESAHPPSCKNSIPYSQLLRLRRICGDDKTFESRSKEMAEFFWQRGYPEEIIGKGLKRASSLTQLQVLERKETCNNARIPLVMKCNMTTKHIAKAIIDNTEILLADHTTHRIFGTNPVILAYKREKSLRDHLVRSALPSPENISPCTTSFRRPRCNTCDHVILGENVTGPKAVWYVKEKFTCISSNIIYALSCSRCGQLYIGETKRRLADRVTEHLHSIRIQTAGLPITAHFNSPGHTIDDLKVCVLKSCRGDKERKTMEERLIYQLGTLHPNGINSLFRSFQQPTMTL
;
A
#
# COMPACT_ATOMS: atom_id res chain seq x y z
N MET A 1 0.99 23.57 10.60
CA MET A 1 0.87 23.64 9.12
C MET A 1 0.48 25.02 8.61
N MET A 2 -0.78 25.49 8.70
CA MET A 2 -1.19 26.78 8.08
C MET A 2 -0.26 27.97 8.38
N TYR A 3 0.18 28.12 9.64
CA TYR A 3 1.04 29.23 10.07
C TYR A 3 2.50 29.20 9.56
N LEU A 4 2.95 28.09 8.96
CA LEU A 4 4.32 27.95 8.42
C LEU A 4 4.41 28.25 6.92
N LEU A 5 3.29 28.22 6.20
CA LEU A 5 3.26 28.44 4.75
C LEU A 5 3.10 29.93 4.37
N THR A 6 2.70 30.80 5.30
CA THR A 6 2.44 32.23 5.08
C THR A 6 3.66 33.14 5.24
N ARG A 7 4.84 32.62 5.60
CA ARG A 7 6.09 33.42 5.76
C ARG A 7 7.29 32.93 4.93
N VAL A 8 7.18 31.85 4.17
CA VAL A 8 8.22 31.47 3.21
C VAL A 8 8.01 32.26 1.92
N SER A 9 8.82 33.30 1.69
CA SER A 9 8.85 34.01 0.41
C SER A 9 9.12 33.02 -0.72
N MET A 10 8.26 33.01 -1.75
CA MET A 10 8.21 31.94 -2.77
C MET A 10 9.33 32.00 -3.84
N HIS A 11 10.53 32.43 -3.45
CA HIS A 11 11.73 32.30 -4.27
C HIS A 11 12.25 30.85 -4.29
N MET A 12 11.61 30.02 -5.12
CA MET A 12 12.11 28.78 -5.72
C MET A 12 12.72 27.66 -4.86
N ILE A 13 12.66 27.71 -3.51
CA ILE A 13 13.10 26.58 -2.67
C ILE A 13 12.25 25.34 -2.99
N ARG A 14 12.82 24.39 -3.73
CA ARG A 14 12.20 23.10 -4.06
C ARG A 14 12.26 22.23 -2.80
N CYS A 15 11.09 21.83 -2.29
CA CYS A 15 10.98 20.95 -1.13
C CYS A 15 10.31 19.62 -1.48
N VAL A 16 10.49 18.62 -0.62
CA VAL A 16 9.85 17.30 -0.65
C VAL A 16 9.12 17.10 0.66
N GLU A 17 7.82 16.81 0.62
CA GLU A 17 7.07 16.39 1.82
C GLU A 17 7.15 14.87 1.99
N ARG A 18 7.48 14.42 3.19
CA ARG A 18 7.48 13.00 3.60
C ARG A 18 6.84 12.86 4.98
N TRP A 19 6.48 11.63 5.34
CA TRP A 19 6.24 11.30 6.74
C TRP A 19 7.58 11.05 7.43
N ALA A 20 7.66 11.34 8.73
CA ALA A 20 8.76 10.89 9.57
C ALA A 20 8.83 9.36 9.61
N ASP A 21 9.99 8.83 9.95
CA ASP A 21 10.15 7.41 10.30
C ASP A 21 9.39 7.06 11.59
N LYS A 22 9.46 7.96 12.57
CA LYS A 22 8.65 7.99 13.79
C LYS A 22 8.19 9.44 13.99
N GLY A 23 6.87 9.70 13.94
CA GLY A 23 6.29 11.04 14.12
C GLY A 23 5.44 11.55 12.95
N GLY A 24 5.36 12.89 12.82
CA GLY A 24 4.44 13.59 11.91
C GLY A 24 4.91 13.74 10.45
N ALA A 25 4.23 14.60 9.68
CA ALA A 25 4.66 14.98 8.33
C ALA A 25 5.70 16.11 8.36
N ILE A 26 6.74 16.00 7.53
CA ILE A 26 7.92 16.88 7.51
C ILE A 26 8.16 17.40 6.08
N VAL A 27 8.72 18.61 5.98
CA VAL A 27 9.14 19.23 4.72
C VAL A 27 10.67 19.30 4.68
N TRP A 28 11.30 18.58 3.75
CA TRP A 28 12.75 18.57 3.53
C TRP A 28 13.11 19.39 2.29
N ARG A 29 14.22 20.13 2.33
CA ARG A 29 14.86 20.70 1.14
C ARG A 29 15.21 19.60 0.13
N LYS A 30 14.82 19.76 -1.15
CA LYS A 30 14.99 18.73 -2.19
C LYS A 30 16.45 18.38 -2.45
N ASP A 31 17.32 19.38 -2.43
CA ASP A 31 18.76 19.25 -2.58
C ASP A 31 19.35 18.38 -1.46
N LEU A 32 19.04 18.67 -0.20
CA LEU A 32 19.49 17.88 0.94
C LEU A 32 18.90 16.46 0.96
N TYR A 33 17.63 16.29 0.56
CA TYR A 33 17.00 14.98 0.40
C TYR A 33 17.71 14.12 -0.65
N ILE A 34 18.13 14.71 -1.78
CA ILE A 34 18.88 14.00 -2.84
C ILE A 34 20.30 13.70 -2.37
N GLN A 35 20.95 14.63 -1.67
CA GLN A 35 22.29 14.43 -1.11
C GLN A 35 22.31 13.28 -0.09
N GLU A 36 21.37 13.25 0.85
CA GLU A 36 21.24 12.17 1.84
C GLU A 36 20.90 10.83 1.18
N ALA A 37 20.10 10.82 0.10
CA ALA A 37 19.89 9.62 -0.69
C ALA A 37 21.21 9.15 -1.32
N LEU A 38 21.88 10.00 -2.11
CA LEU A 38 23.14 9.62 -2.77
C LEU A 38 24.23 9.17 -1.79
N ARG A 39 24.29 9.74 -0.59
CA ARG A 39 25.20 9.32 0.50
C ARG A 39 24.93 7.89 1.01
N GLN A 40 23.68 7.41 0.94
CA GLN A 40 23.34 6.04 1.31
C GLN A 40 23.60 5.08 0.14
N LEU A 41 23.12 5.41 -1.06
CA LEU A 41 23.23 4.58 -2.28
C LEU A 41 24.70 4.55 -2.82
N SER A 42 25.63 5.32 -2.23
CA SER A 42 27.09 5.22 -2.47
C SER A 42 27.82 4.20 -1.58
N ASN A 43 27.15 3.55 -0.64
CA ASN A 43 27.74 2.44 0.11
C ASN A 43 27.77 1.18 -0.78
N THR A 44 28.96 0.73 -1.18
CA THR A 44 29.14 -0.43 -2.07
C THR A 44 28.95 -1.79 -1.39
N ASP A 45 29.00 -1.85 -0.06
CA ASP A 45 28.79 -3.07 0.74
C ASP A 45 27.34 -3.56 0.61
N PHE A 46 26.41 -2.61 0.39
CA PHE A 46 25.01 -2.88 0.11
C PHE A 46 24.60 -2.60 -1.36
N TYR A 47 25.36 -1.80 -2.13
CA TYR A 47 24.84 -1.23 -3.39
C TYR A 47 25.80 -1.14 -4.63
N THR A 48 25.78 -2.15 -5.52
CA THR A 48 26.50 -2.22 -6.84
C THR A 48 25.68 -1.87 -8.11
N ARG A 49 26.03 -0.81 -8.86
CA ARG A 49 25.19 -0.18 -9.93
C ARG A 49 24.76 -1.08 -11.10
N VAL A 50 23.49 -0.95 -11.51
CA VAL A 50 22.90 -1.55 -12.73
C VAL A 50 22.77 -0.53 -13.88
N GLU A 51 22.93 -0.98 -15.13
CA GLU A 51 22.68 -0.18 -16.33
C GLU A 51 21.26 -0.41 -16.89
N GLY A 52 20.45 0.65 -16.98
CA GLY A 52 19.09 0.60 -17.51
C GLY A 52 18.05 0.00 -16.55
N ASP A 53 16.80 -0.12 -17.02
CA ASP A 53 15.69 -0.70 -16.24
C ASP A 53 15.68 -2.24 -16.36
N PRO A 54 15.95 -2.99 -15.27
CA PRO A 54 15.98 -4.44 -15.29
C PRO A 54 14.59 -5.09 -15.36
N THR A 55 13.50 -4.32 -15.19
CA THR A 55 12.12 -4.83 -15.03
C THR A 55 11.72 -5.81 -16.13
N SER A 56 12.04 -5.53 -17.40
CA SER A 56 11.68 -6.42 -18.51
C SER A 56 12.45 -7.75 -18.48
N HIS A 57 13.71 -7.75 -18.02
CA HIS A 57 14.50 -8.97 -17.86
C HIS A 57 13.98 -9.80 -16.67
N GLN A 58 13.77 -9.17 -15.51
CA GLN A 58 13.22 -9.81 -14.32
C GLN A 58 11.84 -10.43 -14.57
N GLN A 59 10.96 -9.70 -15.26
CA GLN A 59 9.64 -10.17 -15.64
C GLN A 59 9.72 -11.40 -16.55
N ASN A 60 10.66 -11.44 -17.49
CA ASN A 60 10.88 -12.63 -18.34
C ASN A 60 11.37 -13.82 -17.51
N THR A 61 12.36 -13.62 -16.63
CA THR A 61 12.89 -14.67 -15.74
C THR A 61 11.79 -15.27 -14.86
N ILE A 62 10.95 -14.43 -14.24
CA ILE A 62 9.78 -14.87 -13.46
C ILE A 62 8.75 -15.58 -14.33
N THR A 63 8.41 -15.01 -15.50
CA THR A 63 7.42 -15.58 -16.43
C THR A 63 7.82 -16.96 -16.92
N THR A 64 9.12 -17.17 -17.18
CA THR A 64 9.69 -18.46 -17.59
C THR A 64 9.67 -19.43 -16.41
N THR A 65 10.28 -19.10 -15.27
CA THR A 65 10.35 -20.00 -14.11
C THR A 65 8.96 -20.43 -13.60
N VAL A 66 7.98 -19.53 -13.53
CA VAL A 66 6.61 -19.91 -13.12
C VAL A 66 5.95 -20.85 -14.14
N LYS A 67 6.19 -20.69 -15.45
CA LYS A 67 5.65 -21.60 -16.47
C LYS A 67 6.36 -22.95 -16.50
N ASP A 68 7.66 -22.97 -16.24
CA ASP A 68 8.45 -24.20 -16.14
C ASP A 68 7.96 -25.04 -14.95
N LEU A 69 7.82 -24.42 -13.77
CA LEU A 69 7.27 -25.05 -12.57
C LEU A 69 5.83 -25.55 -12.75
N ILE A 70 5.00 -24.88 -13.56
CA ILE A 70 3.66 -25.37 -13.92
C ILE A 70 3.72 -26.56 -14.89
N ARG A 71 4.62 -26.54 -15.87
CA ARG A 71 4.82 -27.68 -16.81
C ARG A 71 5.36 -28.92 -16.10
N GLU A 72 6.16 -28.73 -15.05
CA GLU A 72 6.76 -29.78 -14.23
C GLU A 72 5.86 -30.20 -13.05
N GLU A 73 4.59 -29.77 -13.05
CA GLU A 73 3.56 -30.08 -12.05
C GLU A 73 3.91 -29.66 -10.60
N GLN A 74 4.99 -28.89 -10.43
CA GLN A 74 5.44 -28.32 -9.15
C GLN A 74 4.57 -27.13 -8.69
N LEU A 75 3.88 -26.48 -9.62
CA LEU A 75 2.87 -25.45 -9.34
C LEU A 75 1.55 -25.76 -10.08
N PRO A 76 0.39 -25.53 -9.46
CA PRO A 76 -0.90 -25.69 -10.13
C PRO A 76 -1.09 -24.66 -11.25
N ALA A 77 -1.88 -24.99 -12.28
CA ALA A 77 -2.04 -24.15 -13.46
C ALA A 77 -2.55 -22.71 -13.20
N ASN A 78 -3.23 -22.47 -12.07
CA ASN A 78 -3.65 -21.13 -11.64
C ASN A 78 -2.49 -20.28 -11.06
N ALA A 79 -1.29 -20.84 -10.83
CA ALA A 79 -0.10 -20.09 -10.43
C ALA A 79 0.41 -19.12 -11.51
N VAL A 80 -0.14 -19.16 -12.74
CA VAL A 80 -0.02 -18.06 -13.72
C VAL A 80 -0.40 -16.69 -13.13
N ASN A 81 -1.28 -16.66 -12.12
CA ASN A 81 -1.65 -15.44 -11.38
C ASN A 81 -0.53 -14.87 -10.48
N LEU A 82 0.62 -15.55 -10.37
CA LEU A 82 1.84 -15.02 -9.72
C LEU A 82 2.65 -14.11 -10.67
N ILE A 83 2.32 -14.07 -11.96
CA ILE A 83 3.00 -13.27 -12.98
C ILE A 83 2.32 -11.89 -13.06
N GLN A 84 3.09 -10.82 -12.88
CA GLN A 84 2.56 -9.45 -12.91
C GLN A 84 2.20 -9.02 -14.36
N ASP A 85 0.97 -8.54 -14.58
CA ASP A 85 0.48 -8.12 -15.91
C ASP A 85 1.20 -6.88 -16.46
N ASN A 86 1.49 -5.90 -15.59
CA ASN A 86 2.08 -4.60 -15.95
C ASN A 86 3.07 -4.16 -14.85
N PRO A 87 4.28 -4.75 -14.80
CA PRO A 87 5.30 -4.43 -13.81
C PRO A 87 5.96 -3.06 -14.08
N HIS A 88 6.59 -2.49 -13.05
CA HIS A 88 7.54 -1.38 -13.16
C HIS A 88 8.67 -1.53 -12.14
N CYS A 89 9.77 -0.78 -12.32
CA CYS A 89 10.93 -0.81 -11.43
C CYS A 89 10.56 -0.32 -10.01
N ALA A 90 11.18 -0.92 -9.00
CA ALA A 90 10.89 -0.60 -7.60
C ALA A 90 11.37 0.81 -7.23
N THR A 91 10.48 1.58 -6.59
CA THR A 91 10.72 3.01 -6.33
C THR A 91 11.34 3.25 -4.95
N PHE A 92 12.56 3.79 -4.92
CA PHE A 92 13.20 4.22 -3.67
C PHE A 92 12.69 5.57 -3.15
N TYR A 93 12.63 5.71 -1.82
CA TYR A 93 12.48 7.00 -1.14
C TYR A 93 13.00 6.96 0.30
N LEU A 94 13.17 8.15 0.89
CA LEU A 94 13.56 8.30 2.30
C LEU A 94 12.37 8.73 3.18
N LEU A 95 12.34 8.21 4.42
CA LEU A 95 11.54 8.73 5.54
C LEU A 95 12.49 9.31 6.59
N PRO A 96 12.40 10.60 7.01
CA PRO A 96 13.42 11.19 7.89
C PRO A 96 13.32 10.66 9.33
N LYS A 97 14.45 10.19 9.90
CA LYS A 97 14.57 9.73 11.28
C LYS A 97 14.81 10.92 12.22
N ILE A 98 13.78 11.74 12.44
CA ILE A 98 13.84 12.95 13.30
C ILE A 98 14.13 12.69 14.78
N HIS A 99 14.21 11.42 15.19
CA HIS A 99 14.57 10.97 16.53
C HIS A 99 16.06 10.53 16.61
N LYS A 100 16.86 10.80 15.57
CA LYS A 100 18.31 10.54 15.54
C LYS A 100 19.06 11.79 15.14
N GLU A 101 20.26 11.95 15.69
CA GLU A 101 21.16 13.06 15.38
C GLU A 101 21.35 13.22 13.86
N ASN A 102 21.40 14.46 13.38
CA ASN A 102 21.49 14.82 11.96
C ASN A 102 20.30 14.37 11.07
N ASN A 103 19.23 13.80 11.63
CA ASN A 103 17.97 13.45 10.97
C ASN A 103 18.10 12.55 9.69
N PRO A 104 18.92 11.49 9.69
CA PRO A 104 19.19 10.67 8.50
C PRO A 104 17.92 10.01 7.93
N GLY A 105 17.93 9.67 6.65
CA GLY A 105 16.80 8.98 6.03
C GLY A 105 16.74 7.49 6.42
N ARG A 106 15.54 6.92 6.66
CA ARG A 106 15.33 5.48 6.46
C ARG A 106 15.19 5.22 4.96
N PRO A 107 16.03 4.36 4.35
CA PRO A 107 15.80 3.90 2.99
C PRO A 107 14.56 3.01 2.92
N ILE A 108 13.67 3.26 1.96
CA ILE A 108 12.49 2.44 1.68
C ILE A 108 12.43 2.15 0.17
N VAL A 109 12.24 0.89 -0.19
CA VAL A 109 12.01 0.43 -1.56
C VAL A 109 10.55 0.00 -1.72
N SER A 110 9.79 0.70 -2.56
CA SER A 110 8.41 0.32 -2.88
C SER A 110 8.38 -0.73 -3.99
N THR A 111 8.13 -1.98 -3.62
CA THR A 111 7.94 -3.14 -4.53
C THR A 111 6.50 -3.30 -5.05
N VAL A 112 5.60 -2.36 -4.76
CA VAL A 112 4.21 -2.36 -5.23
C VAL A 112 4.18 -2.34 -6.76
N SER A 113 3.47 -3.30 -7.38
CA SER A 113 3.42 -3.54 -8.82
C SER A 113 4.79 -3.70 -9.51
N CYS A 114 5.77 -4.27 -8.81
CA CYS A 114 7.01 -4.81 -9.39
C CYS A 114 6.82 -6.27 -9.82
N PRO A 115 7.76 -6.87 -10.59
CA PRO A 115 7.68 -8.26 -11.05
C PRO A 115 7.49 -9.28 -9.91
N THR A 116 8.13 -9.06 -8.76
CA THR A 116 8.15 -9.97 -7.60
C THR A 116 6.95 -9.82 -6.64
N GLU A 117 6.08 -8.80 -6.81
CA GLU A 117 5.04 -8.45 -5.83
C GLU A 117 4.11 -9.63 -5.50
N LEU A 118 3.65 -10.36 -6.52
CA LEU A 118 2.64 -11.40 -6.38
C LEU A 118 3.23 -12.70 -5.80
N ILE A 119 4.48 -13.02 -6.17
CA ILE A 119 5.24 -14.12 -5.55
C ILE A 119 5.50 -13.79 -4.07
N SER A 120 5.94 -12.58 -3.75
CA SER A 120 6.20 -12.15 -2.37
C SER A 120 4.95 -12.31 -1.47
N LYS A 121 3.77 -11.90 -1.95
CA LYS A 121 2.49 -12.11 -1.21
C LYS A 121 2.10 -13.57 -1.07
N TYR A 122 2.35 -14.38 -2.09
CA TYR A 122 2.08 -15.82 -2.05
C TYR A 122 2.96 -16.51 -1.01
N LEU A 123 4.26 -16.22 -1.01
CA LEU A 123 5.21 -16.76 -0.03
C LEU A 123 4.90 -16.28 1.39
N ASP A 124 4.58 -15.01 1.60
CA ASP A 124 4.13 -14.48 2.90
C ASP A 124 2.94 -15.28 3.46
N SER A 125 1.95 -15.61 2.62
CA SER A 125 0.79 -16.41 3.04
C SER A 125 1.14 -17.84 3.48
N ILE A 126 2.26 -18.41 2.98
CA ILE A 126 2.77 -19.74 3.35
C ILE A 126 3.71 -19.67 4.55
N PHE A 127 4.51 -18.60 4.65
CA PHE A 127 5.58 -18.48 5.64
C PHE A 127 5.12 -17.84 6.96
N ALA A 128 4.13 -16.93 6.94
CA ALA A 128 3.60 -16.32 8.16
C ALA A 128 3.08 -17.36 9.20
N PRO A 129 2.38 -18.45 8.80
CA PRO A 129 2.04 -19.56 9.70
C PRO A 129 3.23 -20.35 10.27
N LEU A 130 4.42 -20.26 9.65
CA LEU A 130 5.65 -20.87 10.17
C LEU A 130 6.30 -19.95 11.20
N VAL A 131 6.31 -18.63 10.94
CA VAL A 131 6.83 -17.61 11.86
C VAL A 131 6.10 -17.64 13.21
N THR A 132 4.78 -17.89 13.21
CA THR A 132 3.99 -17.99 14.45
C THR A 132 4.30 -19.23 15.30
N ARG A 133 5.03 -20.22 14.76
CA ARG A 133 5.48 -21.44 15.49
C ARG A 133 6.83 -21.25 16.19
N LEU A 134 7.53 -20.15 15.95
CA LEU A 134 8.84 -19.90 16.57
C LEU A 134 8.66 -19.63 18.09
N PRO A 135 9.43 -20.29 18.98
CA PRO A 135 9.31 -20.06 20.43
C PRO A 135 9.50 -18.59 20.85
N THR A 136 10.30 -17.84 20.09
CA THR A 136 10.58 -16.42 20.30
C THR A 136 9.48 -15.49 19.76
N TYR A 137 8.45 -15.98 19.07
CA TYR A 137 7.42 -15.12 18.47
C TYR A 137 6.59 -14.34 19.51
N ILE A 138 6.38 -13.06 19.22
CA ILE A 138 5.31 -12.19 19.75
C ILE A 138 4.52 -11.65 18.55
N LYS A 139 3.19 -11.65 18.64
CA LYS A 139 2.31 -11.22 17.55
C LYS A 139 2.10 -9.70 17.47
N ASP A 140 1.87 -9.05 18.60
CA ASP A 140 1.67 -7.60 18.75
C ASP A 140 1.75 -7.20 20.23
N THR A 141 1.72 -5.90 20.56
CA THR A 141 1.78 -5.40 21.94
C THR A 141 0.74 -6.05 22.88
N SER A 142 -0.45 -6.39 22.37
CA SER A 142 -1.51 -7.05 23.14
C SER A 142 -1.24 -8.54 23.43
N ASP A 143 -0.23 -9.11 22.77
CA ASP A 143 0.31 -10.46 22.98
C ASP A 143 1.45 -10.39 24.01
N SER A 144 2.30 -9.35 23.92
CA SER A 144 3.34 -9.02 24.91
C SER A 144 2.74 -8.79 26.30
N ILE A 145 1.69 -7.95 26.39
CA ILE A 145 1.03 -7.62 27.67
C ILE A 145 0.44 -8.87 28.34
N ARG A 146 -0.11 -9.83 27.57
CA ARG A 146 -0.55 -11.13 28.12
C ARG A 146 0.61 -11.88 28.75
N LEU A 147 1.71 -12.05 28.00
CA LEU A 147 2.90 -12.74 28.48
C LEU A 147 3.48 -12.10 29.75
N PHE A 148 3.43 -10.78 29.88
CA PHE A 148 3.92 -10.07 31.06
C PHE A 148 2.96 -10.18 32.26
N ASN A 149 1.66 -10.13 32.04
CA ASN A 149 0.64 -10.35 33.08
C ASN A 149 0.65 -11.79 33.61
N ASP A 150 0.90 -12.78 32.75
CA ASP A 150 1.00 -14.20 33.10
C ASP A 150 2.37 -14.56 33.73
N PHE A 151 3.36 -13.66 33.68
CA PHE A 151 4.71 -13.90 34.17
C PHE A 151 4.90 -13.51 35.64
N THR A 152 5.41 -14.47 36.42
CA THR A 152 5.83 -14.27 37.80
C THR A 152 7.29 -14.70 37.98
N PHE A 153 8.05 -13.94 38.76
CA PHE A 153 9.43 -14.31 39.09
C PHE A 153 9.44 -15.54 40.00
N ARG A 154 10.44 -16.42 39.82
CA ARG A 154 10.65 -17.62 40.64
C ARG A 154 12.01 -17.53 41.33
N GLY A 155 12.04 -17.77 42.63
CA GLY A 155 13.24 -17.64 43.44
C GLY A 155 13.37 -16.26 44.10
N ASP A 156 14.60 -15.87 44.39
CA ASP A 156 14.96 -14.68 45.17
C ASP A 156 14.58 -13.35 44.47
N GLU A 157 14.66 -12.23 45.20
CA GLU A 157 14.47 -10.89 44.65
C GLU A 157 15.74 -10.31 44.02
N SER A 158 16.93 -10.86 44.32
CA SER A 158 18.18 -10.43 43.69
C SER A 158 18.27 -10.83 42.20
N ASN A 159 19.09 -10.08 41.44
CA ASN A 159 19.51 -10.40 40.07
C ASN A 159 18.38 -10.54 39.03
N ARG A 160 17.34 -9.71 39.14
CA ARG A 160 16.26 -9.61 38.14
C ARG A 160 16.59 -8.50 37.14
N TYR A 161 16.70 -8.85 35.85
CA TYR A 161 17.01 -7.90 34.78
C TYR A 161 16.01 -8.04 33.62
N LEU A 162 15.50 -6.89 33.17
CA LEU A 162 14.92 -6.69 31.85
C LEU A 162 16.01 -6.32 30.86
N PHE A 163 15.86 -6.76 29.62
CA PHE A 163 16.70 -6.27 28.52
C PHE A 163 15.92 -6.23 27.22
N THR A 164 16.35 -5.35 26.32
CA THR A 164 15.85 -5.27 24.94
C THR A 164 17.01 -5.31 23.95
N MET A 165 16.77 -5.77 22.73
CA MET A 165 17.77 -5.77 21.66
C MET A 165 17.13 -5.33 20.33
N ASP A 166 17.83 -4.53 19.53
CA ASP A 166 17.42 -4.11 18.17
C ASP A 166 18.50 -4.51 17.17
N ILE A 167 18.11 -5.16 16.06
CA ILE A 167 19.06 -5.58 15.02
C ILE A 167 19.43 -4.36 14.15
N CYS A 168 20.70 -3.95 14.27
CA CYS A 168 21.32 -2.88 13.51
C CYS A 168 21.04 -3.01 12.01
N SER A 169 20.10 -2.21 11.50
CA SER A 169 19.72 -2.15 10.08
C SER A 169 19.36 -3.52 9.47
N LEU A 170 18.62 -4.37 10.19
CA LEU A 170 18.23 -5.74 9.78
C LEU A 170 18.09 -5.93 8.26
N TYR A 171 17.21 -5.16 7.61
CA TYR A 171 16.85 -5.33 6.21
C TYR A 171 17.99 -5.16 5.18
N THR A 172 19.07 -4.44 5.49
CA THR A 172 20.27 -4.37 4.62
C THR A 172 21.33 -5.40 4.99
N ASN A 173 21.18 -6.05 6.15
CA ASN A 173 22.14 -6.98 6.75
C ASN A 173 21.63 -8.44 6.76
N ILE A 174 20.48 -8.73 6.13
CA ILE A 174 19.95 -10.09 6.04
C ILE A 174 20.91 -10.95 5.20
N PRO A 175 21.32 -12.14 5.66
CA PRO A 175 22.11 -13.09 4.88
C PRO A 175 21.20 -13.99 4.03
N THR A 176 20.77 -13.59 2.83
CA THR A 176 19.88 -14.35 1.90
C THR A 176 20.26 -15.82 1.78
N ALA A 177 21.53 -16.15 1.56
CA ALA A 177 21.96 -17.55 1.43
C ALA A 177 21.77 -18.40 2.71
N ASP A 178 21.58 -17.76 3.87
CA ASP A 178 21.32 -18.43 5.14
C ASP A 178 19.87 -18.28 5.60
N GLY A 179 19.21 -17.18 5.21
CA GLY A 179 17.75 -17.05 5.28
C GLY A 179 17.06 -18.12 4.45
N LEU A 180 17.57 -18.46 3.26
CA LEU A 180 17.09 -19.56 2.43
C LEU A 180 17.30 -20.93 3.11
N ARG A 181 18.45 -21.20 3.73
CA ARG A 181 18.69 -22.46 4.47
C ARG A 181 17.90 -22.57 5.77
N ALA A 182 17.66 -21.45 6.45
CA ALA A 182 16.77 -21.40 7.61
C ALA A 182 15.31 -21.64 7.19
N LEU A 183 14.90 -21.06 6.06
CA LEU A 183 13.59 -21.29 5.45
C LEU A 183 13.41 -22.76 5.03
N GLU A 184 14.40 -23.37 4.38
CA GLU A 184 14.46 -24.80 4.05
C GLU A 184 14.23 -25.66 5.30
N HIS A 185 15.01 -25.43 6.36
CA HIS A 185 14.86 -26.12 7.64
C HIS A 185 13.44 -25.99 8.22
N PHE A 186 12.83 -24.81 8.19
CA PHE A 186 11.48 -24.61 8.73
C PHE A 186 10.37 -25.13 7.82
N LEU A 187 10.59 -25.20 6.51
CA LEU A 187 9.66 -25.86 5.57
C LEU A 187 9.67 -27.37 5.80
N ASP A 188 10.84 -27.99 5.87
CA ASP A 188 10.97 -29.44 6.04
C ASP A 188 10.61 -29.91 7.45
N ARG A 189 10.82 -29.08 8.48
CA ARG A 189 10.37 -29.34 9.85
C ARG A 189 8.84 -29.28 9.99
N TYR A 190 8.16 -28.54 9.12
CA TYR A 190 6.70 -28.36 9.14
C TYR A 190 6.11 -28.61 7.74
N PRO A 191 6.09 -29.88 7.26
CA PRO A 191 5.51 -30.23 5.97
C PRO A 191 3.99 -30.01 5.96
N SER A 192 3.42 -29.89 4.76
CA SER A 192 2.00 -29.67 4.52
C SER A 192 1.69 -29.99 3.06
N ASP A 193 0.64 -30.77 2.82
CA ASP A 193 0.25 -31.20 1.46
C ASP A 193 -0.47 -30.08 0.68
N ASP A 194 -1.01 -29.07 1.38
CA ASP A 194 -1.71 -27.91 0.81
C ASP A 194 -0.78 -26.86 0.16
N ARG A 195 0.52 -27.14 0.00
CA ARG A 195 1.50 -26.21 -0.57
C ARG A 195 2.52 -26.91 -1.48
N PRO A 196 3.21 -26.17 -2.38
CA PRO A 196 4.32 -26.72 -3.17
C PRO A 196 5.47 -27.26 -2.31
N ASN A 197 6.29 -28.12 -2.93
CA ASN A 197 7.47 -28.71 -2.28
C ASN A 197 8.52 -27.64 -1.88
N THR A 198 9.39 -28.00 -0.94
CA THR A 198 10.42 -27.09 -0.41
C THR A 198 11.32 -26.49 -1.50
N PRO A 199 11.89 -27.25 -2.45
CA PRO A 199 12.63 -26.69 -3.59
C PRO A 199 11.88 -25.63 -4.41
N THR A 200 10.58 -25.84 -4.70
CA THR A 200 9.75 -24.85 -5.39
C THR A 200 9.62 -23.56 -4.59
N LEU A 201 9.35 -23.66 -3.28
CA LEU A 201 9.20 -22.51 -2.40
C LEU A 201 10.52 -21.76 -2.19
N LEU A 202 11.64 -22.47 -2.10
CA LEU A 202 12.99 -21.89 -2.08
C LEU A 202 13.31 -21.17 -3.38
N ARG A 203 13.02 -21.76 -4.55
CA ARG A 203 13.25 -21.12 -5.84
C ARG A 203 12.40 -19.86 -6.03
N LEU A 204 11.16 -19.86 -5.55
CA LEU A 204 10.31 -18.67 -5.53
C LEU A 204 10.84 -17.61 -4.54
N ALA A 205 11.35 -18.01 -3.37
CA ALA A 205 11.95 -17.09 -2.40
C ALA A 205 13.26 -16.48 -2.92
N GLU A 206 14.10 -17.28 -3.57
CA GLU A 206 15.31 -16.85 -4.28
C GLU A 206 14.97 -15.81 -5.36
N LEU A 207 13.90 -16.01 -6.15
CA LEU A 207 13.44 -14.99 -7.11
C LEU A 207 13.02 -13.69 -6.42
N VAL A 208 12.37 -13.74 -5.25
CA VAL A 208 11.97 -12.53 -4.51
C VAL A 208 13.18 -11.80 -3.94
N LEU A 209 14.16 -12.52 -3.39
CA LEU A 209 15.37 -11.95 -2.79
C LEU A 209 16.34 -11.45 -3.88
N ASN A 210 16.75 -12.31 -4.81
CA ASN A 210 17.79 -12.00 -5.80
C ASN A 210 17.31 -11.10 -6.94
N LEU A 211 16.00 -11.00 -7.20
CA LEU A 211 15.42 -10.01 -8.12
C LEU A 211 14.94 -8.74 -7.40
N SER A 212 15.49 -8.43 -6.22
CA SER A 212 15.35 -7.14 -5.53
C SER A 212 16.08 -5.99 -6.24
N ALA A 213 16.11 -5.92 -7.57
CA ALA A 213 16.70 -4.78 -8.27
C ALA A 213 15.76 -3.56 -8.23
N PHE A 214 16.03 -2.68 -7.30
CA PHE A 214 15.69 -1.25 -7.36
C PHE A 214 16.85 -0.49 -8.01
N GLU A 215 16.59 0.67 -8.60
CA GLU A 215 17.68 1.57 -8.97
C GLU A 215 18.43 1.96 -7.68
N PHE A 216 19.71 1.58 -7.61
CA PHE A 216 20.64 1.47 -6.47
C PHE A 216 20.68 0.18 -5.59
N ASN A 217 20.37 -1.03 -6.10
CA ASN A 217 21.29 -2.22 -6.07
C ASN A 217 21.26 -3.35 -4.95
N LYS A 218 22.45 -3.90 -4.58
CA LYS A 218 22.85 -5.29 -4.15
C LYS A 218 24.30 -5.34 -3.56
N GLU A 219 24.91 -6.29 -2.81
CA GLU A 219 24.62 -7.57 -2.03
C GLU A 219 25.99 -8.14 -1.44
N GLU A 220 26.19 -9.05 -0.44
CA GLU A 220 25.46 -9.53 0.79
C GLU A 220 26.21 -10.71 1.59
N MET A 221 25.54 -11.45 2.53
CA MET A 221 25.80 -12.84 3.10
C MET A 221 26.56 -13.14 4.46
N LEU A 222 26.37 -14.39 4.99
CA LEU A 222 27.11 -15.30 5.97
C LEU A 222 27.26 -14.99 7.51
N ARG A 223 27.27 -15.88 8.56
CA ARG A 223 26.81 -17.28 8.94
C ARG A 223 26.68 -17.48 10.50
N SER A 224 26.14 -18.60 11.06
CA SER A 224 25.53 -18.75 12.45
C SER A 224 26.02 -19.88 13.44
N TYR A 225 25.66 -19.82 14.77
CA TYR A 225 26.12 -20.69 15.92
C TYR A 225 24.97 -21.31 16.81
N HIS A 226 25.24 -21.86 18.02
CA HIS A 226 24.28 -22.26 19.10
C HIS A 226 24.84 -22.17 20.55
N GLU A 227 24.15 -21.55 21.54
CA GLU A 227 24.12 -21.95 22.98
C GLU A 227 23.09 -21.17 23.87
N ASN A 228 23.12 -21.45 25.19
CA ASN A 228 22.17 -21.22 26.30
C ASN A 228 21.27 -19.93 26.31
N HIS A 229 20.07 -19.99 26.90
CA HIS A 229 19.00 -19.00 26.68
C HIS A 229 18.40 -18.31 27.95
N PRO A 230 17.81 -17.10 27.83
CA PRO A 230 17.10 -16.39 28.92
C PRO A 230 15.71 -16.96 29.27
N VAL A 231 15.12 -16.49 30.39
CA VAL A 231 13.83 -16.98 30.94
C VAL A 231 12.65 -16.54 30.08
N ILE A 232 12.61 -15.26 29.69
CA ILE A 232 11.84 -14.79 28.54
C ILE A 232 12.87 -14.35 27.50
N PHE A 233 12.71 -14.81 26.27
CA PHE A 233 13.38 -14.25 25.10
C PHE A 233 12.40 -14.25 23.94
N LYS A 234 11.98 -13.06 23.54
CA LYS A 234 10.88 -12.84 22.59
C LYS A 234 11.22 -11.72 21.61
N ARG A 235 10.55 -11.74 20.45
CA ARG A 235 10.82 -10.87 19.31
C ARG A 235 9.54 -10.50 18.57
N TYR A 236 9.41 -9.21 18.27
CA TYR A 236 8.51 -8.66 17.27
C TYR A 236 9.35 -8.05 16.14
N ILE A 237 9.45 -8.76 15.01
CA ILE A 237 10.26 -8.35 13.84
C ILE A 237 11.74 -8.09 14.21
N ASP A 238 12.20 -6.84 14.26
CA ASP A 238 13.55 -6.40 14.62
C ASP A 238 13.71 -6.13 16.14
N ASP A 239 12.63 -5.79 16.85
CA ASP A 239 12.62 -5.56 18.30
C ASP A 239 12.61 -6.89 19.09
N TYR A 240 13.53 -7.04 20.04
CA TYR A 240 13.56 -8.12 21.04
C TYR A 240 13.32 -7.58 22.45
N ILE A 241 12.68 -8.40 23.29
CA ILE A 241 12.65 -8.23 24.74
C ILE A 241 12.97 -9.56 25.43
N GLY A 242 13.65 -9.49 26.57
CA GLY A 242 13.81 -10.62 27.45
C GLY A 242 13.86 -10.27 28.93
N VAL A 243 13.78 -11.34 29.73
CA VAL A 243 13.87 -11.31 31.19
C VAL A 243 14.90 -12.36 31.60
N ARG A 244 15.82 -11.99 32.49
CA ARG A 244 16.79 -12.91 33.08
C ARG A 244 16.85 -12.75 34.60
N THR A 245 17.07 -13.87 35.29
CA THR A 245 17.08 -13.99 36.75
C THR A 245 18.42 -14.57 37.21
N SER A 246 19.51 -13.98 36.74
CA SER A 246 20.88 -14.37 37.05
C SER A 246 21.83 -13.18 36.88
N SER A 247 23.14 -13.37 37.08
CA SER A 247 24.06 -12.25 37.20
C SER A 247 24.11 -11.37 35.95
N LYS A 248 24.36 -10.07 36.13
CA LYS A 248 24.49 -9.12 35.01
C LYS A 248 25.57 -9.54 34.00
N HIS A 249 26.66 -10.13 34.50
CA HIS A 249 27.74 -10.68 33.69
C HIS A 249 27.27 -11.81 32.75
N GLU A 250 26.46 -12.76 33.21
CA GLU A 250 25.91 -13.81 32.33
C GLU A 250 24.93 -13.27 31.28
N LEU A 251 24.21 -12.19 31.62
CA LEU A 251 23.33 -11.52 30.66
C LEU A 251 24.15 -10.80 29.59
N GLU A 252 25.23 -10.13 29.99
CA GLU A 252 26.21 -9.50 29.11
C GLU A 252 26.91 -10.56 28.24
N ASP A 253 27.28 -11.72 28.79
CA ASP A 253 27.87 -12.84 28.03
C ASP A 253 26.89 -13.41 27.00
N PHE A 254 25.61 -13.60 27.36
CA PHE A 254 24.57 -14.01 26.42
C PHE A 254 24.38 -12.98 25.29
N ILE A 255 24.37 -11.69 25.61
CA ILE A 255 24.23 -10.60 24.64
C ILE A 255 25.48 -10.50 23.74
N ASN A 256 26.67 -10.62 24.32
CA ASN A 256 27.95 -10.67 23.59
C ASN A 256 28.01 -11.87 22.65
N TYR A 257 27.52 -13.03 23.10
CA TYR A 257 27.37 -14.22 22.27
C TYR A 257 26.42 -13.97 21.10
N VAL A 258 25.19 -13.47 21.34
CA VAL A 258 24.22 -13.16 20.28
C VAL A 258 24.74 -12.11 19.30
N ASN A 259 25.49 -11.11 19.77
CA ASN A 259 26.09 -10.06 18.93
C ASN A 259 27.34 -10.52 18.13
N ASN A 260 27.93 -11.66 18.49
CA ASN A 260 29.05 -12.28 17.76
C ASN A 260 28.68 -13.57 17.02
N PHE A 261 27.44 -14.04 17.20
CA PHE A 261 26.81 -15.20 16.55
C PHE A 261 26.99 -15.25 15.02
N HIS A 262 27.06 -14.08 14.40
CA HIS A 262 27.06 -13.87 12.95
C HIS A 262 27.75 -12.53 12.64
N PRO A 263 28.59 -12.42 11.59
CA PRO A 263 29.30 -11.17 11.31
C PRO A 263 28.33 -10.07 10.84
N SER A 264 27.39 -10.37 9.94
CA SER A 264 26.42 -9.40 9.39
C SER A 264 25.30 -8.98 10.37
N LEU A 265 24.93 -9.82 11.34
CA LEU A 265 23.86 -9.51 12.30
C LEU A 265 24.45 -8.92 13.57
N LYS A 266 24.34 -7.60 13.73
CA LYS A 266 24.73 -6.87 14.94
C LYS A 266 23.52 -6.32 15.68
N PHE A 267 23.64 -6.22 16.99
CA PHE A 267 22.57 -5.84 17.90
C PHE A 267 23.00 -4.64 18.74
N THR A 268 22.14 -3.64 18.85
CA THR A 268 22.16 -2.74 20.01
C THR A 268 21.34 -3.39 21.12
N HIS A 269 21.61 -3.04 22.37
CA HIS A 269 20.90 -3.56 23.53
C HIS A 269 20.79 -2.52 24.64
N ASP A 270 19.81 -2.71 25.52
CA ASP A 270 19.63 -1.98 26.78
C ASP A 270 19.33 -2.99 27.90
N ILE A 271 19.78 -2.72 29.12
CA ILE A 271 19.67 -3.62 30.29
C ILE A 271 19.28 -2.78 31.51
N SER A 272 18.18 -3.14 32.16
CA SER A 272 17.71 -2.47 33.38
C SER A 272 17.22 -3.47 34.43
N ASP A 273 17.49 -3.16 35.69
CA ASP A 273 16.91 -3.77 36.89
C ASP A 273 15.54 -3.16 37.27
N ALA A 274 15.07 -2.13 36.54
CA ALA A 274 13.83 -1.42 36.81
C ALA A 274 12.86 -1.39 35.62
N THR A 275 13.29 -0.91 34.45
CA THR A 275 12.39 -0.69 33.29
C THR A 275 13.09 -0.67 31.93
N VAL A 276 12.43 -1.18 30.90
CA VAL A 276 12.84 -1.07 29.48
C VAL A 276 11.66 -0.67 28.60
N ASN A 277 11.94 -0.10 27.42
CA ASN A 277 10.92 0.27 26.45
C ASN A 277 10.87 -0.75 25.30
N PHE A 278 9.69 -1.29 25.01
CA PHE A 278 9.47 -2.28 23.95
C PHE A 278 8.22 -1.93 23.15
N LEU A 279 8.32 -1.84 21.83
CA LEU A 279 7.23 -1.40 20.94
C LEU A 279 6.67 -0.02 21.36
N ASP A 280 5.40 0.04 21.78
CA ASP A 280 4.72 1.24 22.24
C ASP A 280 4.43 1.26 23.76
N ILE A 281 5.17 0.46 24.53
CA ILE A 281 5.02 0.30 25.98
C ILE A 281 6.35 0.37 26.74
N SER A 282 6.29 0.84 27.98
CA SER A 282 7.35 0.70 28.98
C SER A 282 7.00 -0.49 29.88
N VAL A 283 7.94 -1.41 30.07
CA VAL A 283 7.80 -2.61 30.91
C VAL A 283 8.59 -2.40 32.19
N PHE A 284 8.00 -2.71 33.35
CA PHE A 284 8.58 -2.47 34.67
C PHE A 284 8.68 -3.76 35.48
N ILE A 285 9.77 -3.93 36.23
CA ILE A 285 9.90 -4.97 37.26
C ILE A 285 9.05 -4.59 38.49
N THR A 286 8.38 -5.59 39.06
CA THR A 286 7.71 -5.49 40.38
C THR A 286 8.19 -6.64 41.28
N SER A 287 7.80 -6.61 42.56
CA SER A 287 8.07 -7.70 43.52
C SER A 287 7.59 -9.08 43.03
N HIS A 288 6.46 -9.14 42.32
CA HIS A 288 5.79 -10.39 41.98
C HIS A 288 5.89 -10.80 40.50
N GLY A 289 6.03 -9.83 39.60
CA GLY A 289 6.03 -10.06 38.14
C GLY A 289 6.34 -8.78 37.38
N LEU A 290 5.72 -8.59 36.21
CA LEU A 290 5.90 -7.40 35.38
C LEU A 290 4.62 -6.55 35.33
N THR A 291 4.78 -5.25 35.14
CA THR A 291 3.68 -4.33 34.79
C THR A 291 4.06 -3.46 33.59
N THR A 292 3.08 -2.76 33.02
CA THR A 292 3.20 -2.02 31.76
C THR A 292 2.54 -0.65 31.82
N ASP A 293 3.14 0.31 31.11
CA ASP A 293 2.59 1.66 30.87
C ASP A 293 2.84 2.08 29.41
N ILE A 294 2.22 3.16 28.95
CA ILE A 294 2.42 3.69 27.60
C ILE A 294 3.78 4.37 27.45
N HIS A 295 4.52 3.97 26.41
CA HIS A 295 5.71 4.68 25.99
C HIS A 295 5.37 5.72 24.91
N TYR A 296 5.72 6.97 25.16
CA TYR A 296 5.76 8.01 24.12
C TYR A 296 7.21 8.32 23.79
N MET A 297 7.56 8.28 22.50
CA MET A 297 8.87 8.76 22.05
C MET A 297 8.91 10.28 22.09
N GLU A 298 10.07 10.87 22.34
CA GLU A 298 10.27 12.34 22.43
C GLU A 298 9.82 13.11 21.18
N THR A 299 9.69 12.43 20.03
CA THR A 299 9.21 12.99 18.77
C THR A 299 7.71 12.80 18.50
N ASP A 300 6.95 12.21 19.43
CA ASP A 300 5.50 12.35 19.42
C ASP A 300 5.14 13.80 19.77
N SER A 301 4.24 14.36 18.98
CA SER A 301 3.74 15.73 19.11
C SER A 301 2.27 15.77 19.49
N HIS A 302 1.72 14.61 19.89
CA HIS A 302 0.31 14.35 20.19
C HIS A 302 -0.60 14.97 19.11
N SER A 303 -0.20 14.79 17.85
CA SER A 303 -0.74 15.46 16.66
C SER A 303 -2.10 14.90 16.21
N TYR A 304 -2.96 14.55 17.17
CA TYR A 304 -4.32 14.09 16.95
C TYR A 304 -5.12 15.07 16.07
N LEU A 305 -6.10 14.54 15.34
CA LEU A 305 -6.87 15.32 14.39
C LEU A 305 -7.64 16.47 15.09
N ARG A 306 -7.44 17.74 14.69
CA ARG A 306 -8.20 18.87 15.27
C ARG A 306 -9.72 18.70 15.08
N TYR A 307 -10.49 19.09 16.08
CA TYR A 307 -11.94 18.90 16.08
C TYR A 307 -12.65 19.74 15.01
N GLU A 308 -12.12 20.91 14.67
CA GLU A 308 -12.66 21.81 13.63
C GLU A 308 -12.44 21.26 12.20
N SER A 309 -11.64 20.21 12.04
CA SER A 309 -11.26 19.70 10.71
C SER A 309 -12.43 19.13 9.91
N ALA A 310 -12.30 19.19 8.57
CA ALA A 310 -13.32 18.81 7.58
C ALA A 310 -13.55 17.29 7.43
N HIS A 311 -13.37 16.52 8.50
CA HIS A 311 -13.63 15.07 8.56
C HIS A 311 -15.05 14.75 9.04
N PRO A 312 -15.57 13.54 8.78
CA PRO A 312 -16.87 13.10 9.29
C PRO A 312 -16.94 13.19 10.83
N PRO A 313 -18.06 13.65 11.43
CA PRO A 313 -18.20 13.73 12.88
C PRO A 313 -17.99 12.38 13.58
N SER A 314 -18.47 11.27 13.00
CA SER A 314 -18.23 9.92 13.52
C SER A 314 -16.76 9.59 13.68
N CYS A 315 -15.94 9.91 12.67
CA CYS A 315 -14.50 9.69 12.66
C CYS A 315 -13.78 10.57 13.70
N LYS A 316 -14.22 11.81 13.91
CA LYS A 316 -13.65 12.68 14.97
C LYS A 316 -14.05 12.16 16.36
N ASN A 317 -15.35 12.01 16.59
CA ASN A 317 -15.92 11.66 17.90
C ASN A 317 -15.46 10.28 18.41
N SER A 318 -15.01 9.36 17.54
CA SER A 318 -14.45 8.07 17.96
C SER A 318 -13.03 8.14 18.50
N ILE A 319 -12.20 9.12 18.06
CA ILE A 319 -10.76 9.13 18.36
C ILE A 319 -10.45 9.18 19.88
N PRO A 320 -11.11 10.02 20.70
CA PRO A 320 -10.84 10.04 22.14
C PRO A 320 -11.10 8.69 22.81
N TYR A 321 -12.27 8.08 22.56
CA TYR A 321 -12.57 6.75 23.07
C TYR A 321 -11.58 5.69 22.57
N SER A 322 -11.16 5.73 21.29
CA SER A 322 -10.19 4.78 20.76
C SER A 322 -8.79 4.89 21.39
N GLN A 323 -8.29 6.08 21.70
CA GLN A 323 -7.00 6.24 22.39
C GLN A 323 -7.11 5.90 23.88
N LEU A 324 -8.19 6.27 24.55
CA LEU A 324 -8.46 5.87 25.94
C LEU A 324 -8.62 4.34 26.08
N LEU A 325 -9.19 3.67 25.07
CA LEU A 325 -9.25 2.21 25.01
C LEU A 325 -7.88 1.56 24.72
N ARG A 326 -6.97 2.24 24.00
CA ARG A 326 -5.57 1.82 23.88
C ARG A 326 -4.84 1.93 25.23
N LEU A 327 -5.00 3.04 25.94
CA LEU A 327 -4.47 3.20 27.31
C LEU A 327 -5.02 2.12 28.25
N ARG A 328 -6.33 1.83 28.21
CA ARG A 328 -6.92 0.80 29.07
C ARG A 328 -6.45 -0.62 28.74
N ARG A 329 -5.89 -0.85 27.55
CA ARG A 329 -5.19 -2.09 27.21
C ARG A 329 -3.76 -2.12 27.73
N ILE A 330 -3.06 -0.99 27.62
CA ILE A 330 -1.63 -0.87 27.89
C ILE A 330 -1.34 -0.81 29.38
N CYS A 331 -1.97 0.09 30.13
CA CYS A 331 -1.64 0.30 31.54
C CYS A 331 -2.05 -0.93 32.36
N GLY A 332 -1.08 -1.54 33.05
CA GLY A 332 -1.24 -2.77 33.83
C GLY A 332 -2.10 -2.61 35.10
N ASP A 333 -2.26 -1.39 35.59
CA ASP A 333 -3.11 -1.08 36.74
C ASP A 333 -4.00 0.16 36.54
N ASP A 334 -5.02 0.26 37.38
CA ASP A 334 -6.07 1.27 37.30
C ASP A 334 -5.59 2.69 37.66
N LYS A 335 -4.56 2.85 38.51
CA LYS A 335 -4.01 4.17 38.88
C LYS A 335 -3.16 4.74 37.75
N THR A 336 -2.31 3.90 37.16
CA THR A 336 -1.52 4.25 35.97
C THR A 336 -2.46 4.60 34.81
N PHE A 337 -3.50 3.79 34.58
CA PHE A 337 -4.56 4.12 33.62
C PHE A 337 -5.23 5.47 33.93
N GLU A 338 -5.60 5.74 35.19
CA GLU A 338 -6.24 7.00 35.57
C GLU A 338 -5.35 8.21 35.26
N SER A 339 -4.04 8.16 35.59
CA SER A 339 -3.08 9.22 35.26
C SER A 339 -3.00 9.46 33.75
N ARG A 340 -2.68 8.41 32.97
CA ARG A 340 -2.53 8.52 31.51
C ARG A 340 -3.83 8.96 30.83
N SER A 341 -4.99 8.60 31.39
CA SER A 341 -6.29 9.04 30.86
C SER A 341 -6.52 10.55 30.99
N LYS A 342 -5.97 11.20 32.04
CA LYS A 342 -6.03 12.66 32.24
C LYS A 342 -5.10 13.37 31.26
N GLU A 343 -3.85 12.93 31.15
CA GLU A 343 -2.87 13.42 30.16
C GLU A 343 -3.45 13.37 28.73
N MET A 344 -4.05 12.22 28.37
CA MET A 344 -4.72 12.03 27.08
C MET A 344 -5.96 12.93 26.90
N ALA A 345 -6.73 13.18 27.96
CA ALA A 345 -7.86 14.10 27.92
C ALA A 345 -7.42 15.56 27.66
N GLU A 346 -6.34 16.01 28.32
CA GLU A 346 -5.72 17.31 28.08
C GLU A 346 -5.22 17.45 26.64
N PHE A 347 -4.56 16.41 26.09
CA PHE A 347 -4.17 16.40 24.68
C PHE A 347 -5.39 16.57 23.76
N PHE A 348 -6.53 15.93 24.02
CA PHE A 348 -7.73 16.14 23.21
C PHE A 348 -8.34 17.54 23.38
N TRP A 349 -8.37 18.08 24.59
CA TRP A 349 -8.85 19.43 24.87
C TRP A 349 -8.03 20.48 24.08
N GLN A 350 -6.70 20.40 24.08
CA GLN A 350 -5.80 21.25 23.28
C GLN A 350 -6.01 21.14 21.75
N ARG A 351 -6.67 20.07 21.29
CA ARG A 351 -7.04 19.83 19.88
C ARG A 351 -8.48 20.22 19.55
N GLY A 352 -9.18 20.88 20.48
CA GLY A 352 -10.52 21.46 20.30
C GLY A 352 -11.69 20.51 20.56
N TYR A 353 -11.44 19.33 21.15
CA TYR A 353 -12.50 18.36 21.39
C TYR A 353 -13.43 18.82 22.52
N PRO A 354 -14.76 18.80 22.32
CA PRO A 354 -15.73 19.08 23.38
C PRO A 354 -15.57 18.12 24.57
N GLU A 355 -15.58 18.68 25.77
CA GLU A 355 -15.43 17.94 27.03
C GLU A 355 -16.48 16.82 27.18
N GLU A 356 -17.69 17.01 26.68
CA GLU A 356 -18.73 15.98 26.65
C GLU A 356 -18.30 14.71 25.89
N ILE A 357 -17.54 14.86 24.80
CA ILE A 357 -17.05 13.75 23.97
C ILE A 357 -15.86 13.06 24.66
N ILE A 358 -14.97 13.85 25.28
CA ILE A 358 -13.84 13.33 26.05
C ILE A 358 -14.37 12.55 27.27
N GLY A 359 -15.27 13.13 28.05
CA GLY A 359 -15.91 12.51 29.23
C GLY A 359 -16.74 11.27 28.90
N LYS A 360 -17.47 11.25 27.78
CA LYS A 360 -18.12 10.03 27.26
C LYS A 360 -17.11 8.95 26.87
N GLY A 361 -15.94 9.34 26.35
CA GLY A 361 -14.82 8.44 26.11
C GLY A 361 -14.25 7.85 27.39
N LEU A 362 -13.91 8.71 28.36
CA LEU A 362 -13.37 8.36 29.68
C LEU A 362 -14.29 7.39 30.41
N LYS A 363 -15.56 7.77 30.64
CA LYS A 363 -16.53 6.93 31.36
C LYS A 363 -16.66 5.52 30.77
N ARG A 364 -16.57 5.40 29.44
CA ARG A 364 -16.70 4.12 28.72
C ARG A 364 -15.40 3.29 28.68
N ALA A 365 -14.24 3.93 28.79
CA ALA A 365 -12.96 3.24 28.92
C ALA A 365 -12.75 2.77 30.38
N SER A 366 -13.03 3.62 31.36
CA SER A 366 -12.93 3.30 32.80
C SER A 366 -13.91 2.21 33.26
N SER A 367 -15.02 1.99 32.56
CA SER A 367 -15.98 0.93 32.85
C SER A 367 -15.58 -0.47 32.34
N LEU A 368 -14.32 -0.65 31.94
CA LEU A 368 -13.76 -1.91 31.43
C LEU A 368 -12.48 -2.25 32.20
N THR A 369 -12.14 -3.54 32.31
CA THR A 369 -10.83 -4.00 32.81
C THR A 369 -9.82 -4.17 31.67
N GLN A 370 -8.52 -4.18 31.98
CA GLN A 370 -7.47 -4.44 30.98
C GLN A 370 -7.71 -5.78 30.25
N LEU A 371 -8.07 -6.83 31.01
CA LEU A 371 -8.41 -8.17 30.48
C LEU A 371 -9.55 -8.12 29.45
N GLN A 372 -10.66 -7.45 29.77
CA GLN A 372 -11.82 -7.28 28.86
C GLN A 372 -11.49 -6.49 27.57
N VAL A 373 -10.38 -5.74 27.55
CA VAL A 373 -9.90 -4.96 26.40
C VAL A 373 -8.79 -5.70 25.63
N LEU A 374 -8.10 -6.64 26.27
CA LEU A 374 -7.18 -7.62 25.67
C LEU A 374 -7.92 -8.78 24.99
N GLU A 375 -9.11 -9.15 25.47
CA GLU A 375 -9.99 -10.17 24.87
C GLU A 375 -10.29 -9.87 23.38
N ARG A 376 -10.11 -10.88 22.53
CA ARG A 376 -10.37 -10.77 21.09
C ARG A 376 -11.86 -10.96 20.82
N LYS A 377 -12.57 -9.85 20.58
CA LYS A 377 -13.96 -9.89 20.12
C LYS A 377 -14.06 -10.42 18.70
N GLU A 378 -14.96 -11.38 18.48
CA GLU A 378 -15.23 -11.91 17.15
C GLU A 378 -15.87 -10.86 16.23
N THR A 379 -15.44 -10.83 14.99
CA THR A 379 -15.98 -9.92 13.98
C THR A 379 -17.06 -10.62 13.17
N CYS A 380 -18.33 -10.43 13.54
CA CYS A 380 -19.45 -10.88 12.73
C CYS A 380 -19.41 -10.18 11.35
N ASN A 381 -19.29 -10.97 10.28
CA ASN A 381 -19.14 -10.48 8.91
C ASN A 381 -20.49 -10.05 8.33
N ASN A 382 -21.00 -8.92 8.83
CA ASN A 382 -22.28 -8.36 8.44
C ASN A 382 -22.24 -7.94 6.95
N ALA A 383 -23.06 -8.56 6.12
CA ALA A 383 -23.22 -8.20 4.71
C ALA A 383 -23.82 -6.79 4.58
N ARG A 384 -22.95 -5.80 4.47
CA ARG A 384 -23.27 -4.36 4.42
C ARG A 384 -22.70 -3.77 3.13
N ILE A 385 -23.48 -2.96 2.43
CA ILE A 385 -23.05 -2.37 1.15
C ILE A 385 -22.54 -0.95 1.40
N PRO A 386 -21.22 -0.68 1.22
CA PRO A 386 -20.67 0.65 1.48
C PRO A 386 -20.95 1.60 0.31
N LEU A 387 -21.85 2.55 0.51
CA LEU A 387 -22.02 3.71 -0.36
C LEU A 387 -20.83 4.66 -0.15
N VAL A 388 -19.79 4.53 -0.99
CA VAL A 388 -18.56 5.33 -0.87
C VAL A 388 -18.73 6.69 -1.55
N MET A 389 -18.96 7.73 -0.75
CA MET A 389 -18.98 9.12 -1.21
C MET A 389 -17.73 9.89 -0.74
N LYS A 390 -17.43 11.03 -1.35
CA LYS A 390 -16.39 11.93 -0.82
C LYS A 390 -16.91 12.71 0.39
N CYS A 391 -16.05 13.11 1.32
CA CYS A 391 -16.45 13.99 2.44
C CYS A 391 -16.39 15.49 2.03
N ASN A 392 -17.53 16.07 1.69
CA ASN A 392 -17.75 17.52 1.61
C ASN A 392 -19.19 17.85 2.08
N MET A 393 -19.62 19.11 2.08
CA MET A 393 -20.96 19.46 2.59
C MET A 393 -22.08 18.98 1.67
N THR A 394 -21.99 19.23 0.36
CA THR A 394 -23.00 18.80 -0.62
C THR A 394 -23.21 17.29 -0.60
N THR A 395 -22.14 16.50 -0.53
CA THR A 395 -22.23 15.03 -0.48
C THR A 395 -22.79 14.50 0.84
N LYS A 396 -22.72 15.25 1.97
CA LYS A 396 -23.42 14.85 3.21
C LYS A 396 -24.94 14.89 3.02
N HIS A 397 -25.46 15.94 2.39
CA HIS A 397 -26.90 16.05 2.11
C HIS A 397 -27.37 14.99 1.11
N ILE A 398 -26.63 14.78 0.01
CA ILE A 398 -26.95 13.74 -0.97
C ILE A 398 -26.91 12.34 -0.32
N ALA A 399 -25.88 12.05 0.47
CA ALA A 399 -25.74 10.76 1.14
C ALA A 399 -26.88 10.49 2.15
N LYS A 400 -27.26 11.51 2.93
CA LYS A 400 -28.41 11.39 3.83
C LYS A 400 -29.70 11.17 3.07
N ALA A 401 -29.96 11.93 1.99
CA ALA A 401 -31.13 11.72 1.15
C ALA A 401 -31.19 10.30 0.56
N ILE A 402 -30.06 9.72 0.13
CA ILE A 402 -30.00 8.33 -0.34
C ILE A 402 -30.32 7.34 0.79
N ILE A 403 -29.74 7.50 1.98
CA ILE A 403 -30.03 6.62 3.13
C ILE A 403 -31.51 6.71 3.52
N ASP A 404 -32.02 7.93 3.71
CA ASP A 404 -33.40 8.20 4.15
C ASP A 404 -34.45 7.67 3.15
N ASN A 405 -34.05 7.42 1.88
CA ASN A 405 -34.91 6.88 0.82
C ASN A 405 -34.48 5.47 0.38
N THR A 406 -33.70 4.73 1.19
CA THR A 406 -33.21 3.39 0.82
C THR A 406 -34.35 2.42 0.52
N GLU A 407 -35.48 2.53 1.21
CA GLU A 407 -36.67 1.69 0.99
C GLU A 407 -37.22 1.81 -0.44
N ILE A 408 -37.14 3.00 -1.06
CA ILE A 408 -37.52 3.23 -2.46
C ILE A 408 -36.57 2.48 -3.41
N LEU A 409 -35.27 2.40 -3.07
CA LEU A 409 -34.25 1.64 -3.80
C LEU A 409 -34.36 0.12 -3.57
N LEU A 410 -35.16 -0.33 -2.59
CA LEU A 410 -35.48 -1.74 -2.37
C LEU A 410 -36.85 -2.13 -2.96
N ALA A 411 -37.73 -1.15 -3.22
CA ALA A 411 -39.02 -1.35 -3.86
C ALA A 411 -38.94 -1.50 -5.39
N ASP A 412 -37.96 -0.88 -6.06
CA ASP A 412 -37.70 -1.15 -7.48
C ASP A 412 -37.03 -2.53 -7.66
N HIS A 413 -37.63 -3.35 -8.53
CA HIS A 413 -37.16 -4.68 -8.88
C HIS A 413 -35.75 -4.69 -9.50
N THR A 414 -35.34 -3.62 -10.18
CA THR A 414 -33.99 -3.54 -10.80
C THR A 414 -32.91 -3.32 -9.75
N THR A 415 -33.09 -2.36 -8.84
CA THR A 415 -32.14 -2.06 -7.77
C THR A 415 -32.20 -3.08 -6.62
N HIS A 416 -33.36 -3.70 -6.35
CA HIS A 416 -33.45 -4.82 -5.41
C HIS A 416 -32.55 -5.99 -5.82
N ARG A 417 -32.40 -6.28 -7.11
CA ARG A 417 -31.45 -7.30 -7.62
C ARG A 417 -29.97 -6.93 -7.44
N ILE A 418 -29.65 -5.67 -7.14
CA ILE A 418 -28.27 -5.17 -6.95
C ILE A 418 -27.93 -5.09 -5.46
N PHE A 419 -28.85 -4.60 -4.63
CA PHE A 419 -28.62 -4.41 -3.20
C PHE A 419 -29.08 -5.61 -2.35
N GLY A 420 -30.14 -6.31 -2.75
CA GLY A 420 -30.80 -7.33 -1.95
C GLY A 420 -31.30 -6.78 -0.61
N THR A 421 -31.39 -7.63 0.40
CA THR A 421 -31.74 -7.25 1.77
C THR A 421 -30.58 -6.66 2.58
N ASN A 422 -29.43 -6.38 1.94
CA ASN A 422 -28.22 -5.94 2.63
C ASN A 422 -28.29 -4.45 3.00
N PRO A 423 -28.14 -4.07 4.29
CA PRO A 423 -28.20 -2.66 4.68
C PRO A 423 -27.07 -1.84 4.05
N VAL A 424 -27.45 -0.77 3.36
CA VAL A 424 -26.54 0.22 2.78
C VAL A 424 -25.96 1.08 3.90
N ILE A 425 -24.63 1.18 3.97
CA ILE A 425 -23.93 2.02 4.94
C ILE A 425 -23.15 3.13 4.23
N LEU A 426 -23.16 4.34 4.80
CA LEU A 426 -22.39 5.45 4.24
C LEU A 426 -20.93 5.38 4.63
N ALA A 427 -20.05 5.30 3.63
CA ALA A 427 -18.61 5.39 3.78
C ALA A 427 -18.09 6.68 3.15
N TYR A 428 -17.18 7.38 3.85
CA TYR A 428 -16.57 8.61 3.36
C TYR A 428 -15.11 8.42 2.95
N LYS A 429 -14.79 8.77 1.71
CA LYS A 429 -13.40 8.95 1.23
C LYS A 429 -12.98 10.41 1.38
N ARG A 430 -11.69 10.64 1.66
CA ARG A 430 -11.11 12.01 1.69
C ARG A 430 -11.25 12.68 0.33
N GLU A 431 -11.55 13.97 0.32
CA GLU A 431 -11.35 14.83 -0.85
C GLU A 431 -9.86 14.96 -1.19
N LYS A 432 -9.55 15.53 -2.37
CA LYS A 432 -8.21 16.04 -2.63
C LYS A 432 -7.95 17.26 -1.76
N SER A 433 -7.01 17.14 -0.83
CA SER A 433 -6.48 18.22 -0.02
C SER A 433 -5.62 19.18 -0.86
N LEU A 434 -5.21 20.33 -0.29
CA LEU A 434 -4.23 21.22 -0.93
C LEU A 434 -2.89 20.49 -1.20
N ARG A 435 -2.46 19.60 -0.30
CA ARG A 435 -1.30 18.72 -0.51
C ARG A 435 -1.42 17.89 -1.78
N ASP A 436 -2.59 17.31 -2.05
CA ASP A 436 -2.85 16.46 -3.25
C ASP A 436 -2.90 17.25 -4.58
N HIS A 437 -2.79 18.58 -4.52
CA HIS A 437 -2.69 19.47 -5.68
C HIS A 437 -1.30 20.13 -5.80
N LEU A 438 -0.71 20.53 -4.67
CA LEU A 438 0.55 21.28 -4.60
C LEU A 438 1.80 20.37 -4.53
N VAL A 439 1.67 19.17 -3.96
CA VAL A 439 2.81 18.27 -3.70
C VAL A 439 2.74 17.05 -4.61
N ARG A 440 3.81 16.82 -5.38
CA ARG A 440 3.99 15.61 -6.19
C ARG A 440 4.91 14.65 -5.45
N SER A 441 4.56 13.36 -5.40
CA SER A 441 5.35 12.32 -4.73
C SER A 441 6.65 12.02 -5.48
N ALA A 442 6.56 11.95 -6.81
CA ALA A 442 7.68 11.89 -7.74
C ALA A 442 8.24 13.29 -8.04
N LEU A 443 9.55 13.35 -8.28
CA LEU A 443 10.21 14.53 -8.81
C LEU A 443 9.80 14.71 -10.28
N PRO A 444 9.66 15.96 -10.79
CA PRO A 444 9.54 16.17 -12.24
C PRO A 444 10.77 15.62 -12.95
N SER A 445 10.54 14.84 -14.01
CA SER A 445 11.59 14.47 -14.97
C SER A 445 12.19 15.74 -15.61
N PRO A 446 13.47 15.72 -16.06
CA PRO A 446 14.10 16.88 -16.68
C PRO A 446 13.45 17.33 -18.01
N GLU A 447 12.73 16.42 -18.67
CA GLU A 447 12.17 16.62 -20.00
C GLU A 447 10.78 17.28 -19.95
N ASN A 448 10.70 18.54 -20.40
CA ASN A 448 9.43 19.21 -20.72
C ASN A 448 8.83 18.63 -22.02
N ILE A 449 8.23 17.43 -21.93
CA ILE A 449 7.51 16.79 -23.03
C ILE A 449 6.01 16.78 -22.72
N SER A 450 5.23 17.49 -23.51
CA SER A 450 3.80 17.68 -23.31
C SER A 450 2.98 16.37 -23.50
N PRO A 451 1.98 16.06 -22.65
CA PRO A 451 1.27 14.78 -22.73
C PRO A 451 0.28 14.74 -23.91
N CYS A 452 0.66 14.05 -24.98
CA CYS A 452 -0.15 13.93 -26.19
C CYS A 452 0.01 12.57 -26.88
N THR A 453 -0.92 12.26 -27.80
CA THR A 453 -0.72 11.18 -28.77
C THR A 453 0.18 11.70 -29.89
N THR A 454 1.29 11.02 -30.14
CA THR A 454 2.30 11.43 -31.12
C THR A 454 2.40 10.44 -32.27
N SER A 455 2.51 10.95 -33.49
CA SER A 455 2.76 10.13 -34.68
C SER A 455 4.23 9.71 -34.71
N PHE A 456 4.51 8.41 -34.65
CA PHE A 456 5.88 7.87 -34.75
C PHE A 456 6.40 7.92 -36.21
N ARG A 457 5.54 8.25 -37.19
CA ARG A 457 5.85 8.28 -38.64
C ARG A 457 6.62 7.06 -39.15
N ARG A 458 6.24 5.86 -38.69
CA ARG A 458 6.85 4.60 -39.18
C ARG A 458 6.52 4.40 -40.66
N PRO A 459 7.47 3.95 -41.51
CA PRO A 459 7.18 3.58 -42.88
C PRO A 459 5.98 2.62 -42.96
N ARG A 460 5.05 2.88 -43.89
CA ARG A 460 3.84 2.07 -44.14
C ARG A 460 2.85 1.95 -42.96
N CYS A 461 2.87 2.85 -41.97
CA CYS A 461 1.93 2.80 -40.85
C CYS A 461 0.63 3.57 -41.13
N ASN A 462 -0.42 2.83 -41.55
CA ASN A 462 -1.78 3.32 -41.85
C ASN A 462 -2.47 4.17 -40.76
N THR A 463 -1.89 4.31 -39.57
CA THR A 463 -2.45 5.05 -38.43
C THR A 463 -1.76 6.39 -38.23
N CYS A 464 -0.52 6.55 -38.67
CA CYS A 464 0.31 7.73 -38.37
C CYS A 464 -0.25 9.04 -38.92
N ASP A 465 -1.03 8.98 -39.99
CA ASP A 465 -1.58 10.15 -40.70
C ASP A 465 -2.97 10.57 -40.17
N HIS A 466 -3.63 9.70 -39.40
CA HIS A 466 -4.89 9.99 -38.73
C HIS A 466 -4.71 10.48 -37.27
N VAL A 467 -3.51 10.42 -36.69
CA VAL A 467 -3.27 10.80 -35.28
C VAL A 467 -3.43 12.31 -35.08
N ILE A 468 -4.28 12.70 -34.12
CA ILE A 468 -4.38 14.08 -33.64
C ILE A 468 -3.19 14.37 -32.71
N LEU A 469 -2.40 15.38 -33.08
CA LEU A 469 -1.47 16.02 -32.16
C LEU A 469 -2.24 16.96 -31.24
N GLY A 470 -2.57 16.50 -30.03
CA GLY A 470 -3.33 17.26 -29.05
C GLY A 470 -3.31 16.66 -27.66
N GLU A 471 -3.55 17.50 -26.65
CA GLU A 471 -3.57 17.14 -25.22
C GLU A 471 -4.97 16.81 -24.70
N ASN A 472 -6.01 16.95 -25.53
CA ASN A 472 -7.40 16.71 -25.12
C ASN A 472 -8.29 16.19 -26.27
N VAL A 473 -9.44 15.64 -25.88
CA VAL A 473 -10.53 15.21 -26.75
C VAL A 473 -11.84 15.76 -26.17
N THR A 474 -12.57 16.54 -26.95
CA THR A 474 -13.85 17.16 -26.55
C THR A 474 -15.01 16.33 -27.07
N GLY A 475 -15.90 15.89 -26.17
CA GLY A 475 -17.13 15.17 -26.51
C GLY A 475 -18.40 15.86 -26.00
N PRO A 476 -19.59 15.42 -26.44
CA PRO A 476 -20.88 16.09 -26.17
C PRO A 476 -21.18 16.45 -24.71
N LYS A 477 -20.62 15.74 -23.73
CA LYS A 477 -20.82 16.01 -22.29
C LYS A 477 -19.61 16.58 -21.55
N ALA A 478 -18.39 16.42 -22.08
CA ALA A 478 -17.16 16.70 -21.33
C ALA A 478 -15.92 16.79 -22.23
N VAL A 479 -14.85 17.40 -21.70
CA VAL A 479 -13.50 17.34 -22.26
C VAL A 479 -12.67 16.31 -21.48
N TRP A 480 -12.00 15.40 -22.19
CA TRP A 480 -10.98 14.52 -21.60
C TRP A 480 -9.58 15.05 -21.90
N TYR A 481 -8.76 15.21 -20.87
CA TYR A 481 -7.36 15.59 -21.00
C TYR A 481 -6.46 14.36 -20.92
N VAL A 482 -5.61 14.20 -21.93
CA VAL A 482 -4.56 13.17 -22.03
C VAL A 482 -3.47 13.48 -20.99
N LYS A 483 -2.92 12.44 -20.35
CA LYS A 483 -2.01 12.57 -19.19
C LYS A 483 -0.68 11.84 -19.34
N GLU A 484 -0.55 11.10 -20.42
CA GLU A 484 0.53 10.17 -20.72
C GLU A 484 0.89 10.35 -22.20
N LYS A 485 2.13 10.07 -22.58
CA LYS A 485 2.56 10.14 -23.99
C LYS A 485 2.21 8.84 -24.70
N PHE A 486 1.46 8.92 -25.79
CA PHE A 486 1.04 7.74 -26.58
C PHE A 486 1.59 7.78 -28.00
N THR A 487 1.63 6.62 -28.65
CA THR A 487 2.07 6.45 -30.04
C THR A 487 1.26 5.36 -30.75
N CYS A 488 1.47 5.17 -32.06
CA CYS A 488 0.83 4.10 -32.82
C CYS A 488 1.20 2.67 -32.35
N ILE A 489 2.25 2.49 -31.53
CA ILE A 489 2.60 1.18 -30.95
C ILE A 489 1.99 0.94 -29.56
N SER A 490 1.37 1.93 -28.92
CA SER A 490 0.78 1.78 -27.59
C SER A 490 -0.32 0.70 -27.57
N SER A 491 -0.26 -0.17 -26.56
CA SER A 491 -1.10 -1.35 -26.36
C SER A 491 -1.79 -1.30 -24.99
N ASN A 492 -2.81 -2.14 -24.77
CA ASN A 492 -3.62 -2.16 -23.54
C ASN A 492 -4.24 -0.78 -23.19
N ILE A 493 -4.86 -0.14 -24.18
CA ILE A 493 -5.31 1.27 -24.14
C ILE A 493 -6.80 1.44 -24.41
N ILE A 494 -7.34 2.60 -24.00
CA ILE A 494 -8.56 3.19 -24.54
C ILE A 494 -8.19 4.27 -25.54
N TYR A 495 -8.82 4.26 -26.73
CA TYR A 495 -8.66 5.26 -27.77
C TYR A 495 -10.00 5.88 -28.15
N ALA A 496 -9.94 7.08 -28.72
CA ALA A 496 -11.04 7.76 -29.37
C ALA A 496 -10.79 7.79 -30.89
N LEU A 497 -11.86 7.56 -31.65
CA LEU A 497 -11.96 7.93 -33.06
C LEU A 497 -12.93 9.11 -33.14
N SER A 498 -12.60 10.11 -33.95
CA SER A 498 -13.38 11.34 -34.13
C SER A 498 -13.56 11.61 -35.61
N CYS A 499 -14.70 12.16 -35.99
CA CYS A 499 -14.96 12.62 -37.35
C CYS A 499 -14.76 14.13 -37.46
N SER A 500 -13.92 14.57 -38.39
CA SER A 500 -13.63 16.00 -38.62
C SER A 500 -14.73 16.78 -39.37
N ARG A 501 -15.78 16.12 -39.88
CA ARG A 501 -16.97 16.78 -40.45
C ARG A 501 -17.98 17.24 -39.40
N CYS A 502 -18.34 16.33 -38.50
CA CYS A 502 -19.50 16.47 -37.61
C CYS A 502 -19.14 16.46 -36.12
N GLY A 503 -17.85 16.28 -35.78
CA GLY A 503 -17.36 16.25 -34.40
C GLY A 503 -17.77 15.00 -33.59
N GLN A 504 -18.53 14.08 -34.17
CA GLN A 504 -18.95 12.87 -33.47
C GLN A 504 -17.76 11.98 -33.07
N LEU A 505 -17.90 11.32 -31.92
CA LEU A 505 -16.89 10.48 -31.30
C LEU A 505 -17.31 9.03 -31.18
N TYR A 506 -16.34 8.14 -31.28
CA TYR A 506 -16.38 6.73 -30.87
C TYR A 506 -15.27 6.47 -29.87
N ILE A 507 -15.57 5.80 -28.76
CA ILE A 507 -14.59 5.28 -27.79
C ILE A 507 -14.45 3.77 -27.99
N GLY A 508 -13.22 3.25 -27.95
CA GLY A 508 -12.96 1.81 -28.00
C GLY A 508 -11.71 1.38 -27.24
N GLU A 509 -11.69 0.11 -26.82
CA GLU A 509 -10.53 -0.57 -26.21
C GLU A 509 -9.71 -1.41 -27.20
N THR A 510 -8.43 -1.62 -26.88
CA THR A 510 -7.60 -2.66 -27.48
C THR A 510 -6.54 -3.22 -26.53
N LYS A 511 -6.38 -4.56 -26.53
CA LYS A 511 -5.19 -5.23 -25.97
C LYS A 511 -3.94 -4.98 -26.83
N ARG A 512 -4.09 -5.10 -28.16
CA ARG A 512 -3.01 -4.98 -29.16
C ARG A 512 -2.65 -3.51 -29.43
N ARG A 513 -1.61 -3.29 -30.23
CA ARG A 513 -1.11 -1.96 -30.60
C ARG A 513 -2.21 -1.16 -31.29
N LEU A 514 -2.23 0.16 -31.07
CA LEU A 514 -3.16 1.08 -31.75
C LEU A 514 -3.13 0.90 -33.27
N ALA A 515 -1.94 0.75 -33.87
CA ALA A 515 -1.78 0.58 -35.30
C ALA A 515 -2.51 -0.64 -35.87
N ASP A 516 -2.52 -1.75 -35.14
CA ASP A 516 -3.23 -2.98 -35.55
C ASP A 516 -4.74 -2.72 -35.52
N ARG A 517 -5.22 -2.12 -34.42
CA ARG A 517 -6.66 -1.89 -34.21
C ARG A 517 -7.24 -0.83 -35.16
N VAL A 518 -6.50 0.23 -35.45
CA VAL A 518 -6.94 1.26 -36.41
C VAL A 518 -6.89 0.72 -37.85
N THR A 519 -5.91 -0.12 -38.19
CA THR A 519 -5.88 -0.79 -39.51
C THR A 519 -7.11 -1.68 -39.72
N GLU A 520 -7.63 -2.34 -38.67
CA GLU A 520 -8.90 -3.07 -38.74
C GLU A 520 -10.09 -2.16 -39.04
N HIS A 521 -10.24 -1.04 -38.31
CA HIS A 521 -11.32 -0.06 -38.60
C HIS A 521 -11.22 0.47 -40.03
N LEU A 522 -10.02 0.85 -40.48
CA LEU A 522 -9.78 1.32 -41.85
C LEU A 522 -10.13 0.26 -42.91
N HIS A 523 -9.83 -1.02 -42.64
CA HIS A 523 -10.21 -2.12 -43.51
C HIS A 523 -11.73 -2.32 -43.54
N SER A 524 -12.39 -2.38 -42.38
CA SER A 524 -13.85 -2.54 -42.28
C SER A 524 -14.64 -1.38 -42.90
N ILE A 525 -14.11 -0.15 -42.87
CA ILE A 525 -14.67 0.99 -43.61
C ILE A 525 -14.59 0.72 -45.12
N ARG A 526 -13.41 0.34 -45.63
CA ARG A 526 -13.16 0.09 -47.07
C ARG A 526 -13.96 -1.07 -47.65
N ILE A 527 -14.21 -2.14 -46.88
CA ILE A 527 -15.03 -3.30 -47.32
C ILE A 527 -16.50 -3.19 -46.90
N GLN A 528 -16.92 -2.05 -46.35
CA GLN A 528 -18.29 -1.77 -45.94
C GLN A 528 -18.92 -2.86 -45.02
N THR A 529 -18.14 -3.39 -44.07
CA THR A 529 -18.61 -4.38 -43.08
C THR A 529 -19.88 -3.92 -42.34
N ALA A 530 -20.99 -4.61 -42.59
CA ALA A 530 -22.28 -4.33 -41.96
C ALA A 530 -22.24 -4.48 -40.42
N GLY A 531 -23.14 -3.77 -39.73
CA GLY A 531 -23.33 -3.87 -38.28
C GLY A 531 -22.30 -3.12 -37.41
N LEU A 532 -21.21 -2.61 -37.98
CA LEU A 532 -20.21 -1.82 -37.25
C LEU A 532 -20.55 -0.31 -37.29
N PRO A 533 -20.76 0.37 -36.14
CA PRO A 533 -21.15 1.79 -36.13
C PRO A 533 -20.13 2.73 -36.80
N ILE A 534 -18.83 2.46 -36.65
CA ILE A 534 -17.75 3.17 -37.35
C ILE A 534 -17.88 3.04 -38.86
N THR A 535 -18.11 1.82 -39.36
CA THR A 535 -18.27 1.57 -40.80
C THR A 535 -19.49 2.26 -41.36
N ALA A 536 -20.62 2.22 -40.64
CA ALA A 536 -21.85 2.90 -41.02
C ALA A 536 -21.68 4.43 -41.07
N HIS A 537 -20.98 5.00 -40.08
CA HIS A 537 -20.71 6.44 -40.03
C HIS A 537 -19.82 6.91 -41.21
N PHE A 538 -18.67 6.28 -41.42
CA PHE A 538 -17.70 6.68 -42.44
C PHE A 538 -18.01 6.20 -43.88
N ASN A 539 -19.16 5.54 -44.08
CA ASN A 539 -19.76 5.31 -45.40
C ASN A 539 -21.10 6.08 -45.56
N SER A 540 -21.48 6.93 -44.61
CA SER A 540 -22.68 7.77 -44.73
C SER A 540 -22.43 8.98 -45.66
N PRO A 541 -23.48 9.58 -46.27
CA PRO A 541 -23.33 10.70 -47.17
C PRO A 541 -22.51 11.86 -46.56
N GLY A 542 -21.57 12.39 -47.34
CA GLY A 542 -20.72 13.53 -46.94
C GLY A 542 -19.55 13.20 -46.01
N HIS A 543 -19.32 11.93 -45.66
CA HIS A 543 -18.24 11.48 -44.78
C HIS A 543 -17.27 10.56 -45.55
N THR A 544 -15.95 10.71 -45.35
CA THR A 544 -14.94 9.79 -45.93
C THR A 544 -13.97 9.24 -44.87
N ILE A 545 -13.19 8.23 -45.25
CA ILE A 545 -12.14 7.65 -44.40
C ILE A 545 -11.06 8.66 -43.99
N ASP A 546 -10.88 9.74 -44.76
CA ASP A 546 -9.91 10.81 -44.50
C ASP A 546 -10.38 11.73 -43.37
N ASP A 547 -11.70 11.82 -43.16
CA ASP A 547 -12.31 12.56 -42.06
C ASP A 547 -12.08 11.89 -40.69
N LEU A 548 -11.67 10.60 -40.67
CA LEU A 548 -11.30 9.85 -39.47
C LEU A 548 -10.03 10.42 -38.84
N LYS A 549 -10.10 10.77 -37.55
CA LYS A 549 -8.95 11.17 -36.73
C LYS A 549 -8.90 10.38 -35.42
N VAL A 550 -7.70 10.13 -34.89
CA VAL A 550 -7.42 9.16 -33.81
C VAL A 550 -6.69 9.84 -32.64
N CYS A 551 -7.08 9.55 -31.40
CA CYS A 551 -6.34 9.94 -30.19
C CYS A 551 -6.38 8.81 -29.14
N VAL A 552 -5.34 8.67 -28.32
CA VAL A 552 -5.32 7.71 -27.20
C VAL A 552 -5.65 8.44 -25.89
N LEU A 553 -6.61 7.90 -25.13
CA LEU A 553 -7.14 8.55 -23.93
C LEU A 553 -6.47 8.10 -22.63
N LYS A 554 -6.15 6.81 -22.50
CA LYS A 554 -5.55 6.22 -21.29
C LYS A 554 -4.90 4.86 -21.57
N SER A 555 -3.83 4.53 -20.85
CA SER A 555 -3.38 3.14 -20.62
C SER A 555 -4.27 2.43 -19.60
N CYS A 556 -4.30 1.10 -19.59
CA CYS A 556 -4.96 0.29 -18.56
C CYS A 556 -4.05 -0.86 -18.12
N ARG A 557 -4.18 -1.28 -16.86
CA ARG A 557 -3.34 -2.32 -16.22
C ARG A 557 -3.84 -3.76 -16.42
N GLY A 558 -4.96 -3.94 -17.11
CA GLY A 558 -5.58 -5.26 -17.31
C GLY A 558 -7.01 -5.17 -17.85
N ASP A 559 -7.56 -6.31 -18.27
CA ASP A 559 -8.85 -6.40 -18.98
C ASP A 559 -10.03 -5.81 -18.21
N LYS A 560 -10.11 -6.04 -16.89
CA LYS A 560 -11.21 -5.55 -16.06
C LYS A 560 -11.21 -4.03 -15.93
N GLU A 561 -10.03 -3.41 -15.77
CA GLU A 561 -9.91 -1.95 -15.82
C GLU A 561 -10.31 -1.44 -17.21
N ARG A 562 -9.75 -2.02 -18.27
CA ARG A 562 -9.94 -1.54 -19.65
C ARG A 562 -11.41 -1.57 -20.08
N LYS A 563 -12.13 -2.69 -19.86
CA LYS A 563 -13.58 -2.78 -20.16
C LYS A 563 -14.40 -1.77 -19.36
N THR A 564 -14.18 -1.68 -18.05
CA THR A 564 -14.90 -0.72 -17.18
C THR A 564 -14.57 0.74 -17.52
N MET A 565 -13.35 1.01 -17.99
CA MET A 565 -12.91 2.35 -18.41
C MET A 565 -13.50 2.74 -19.78
N GLU A 566 -13.66 1.79 -20.71
CA GLU A 566 -14.36 2.00 -21.99
C GLU A 566 -15.81 2.46 -21.74
N GLU A 567 -16.60 1.66 -21.00
CA GLU A 567 -18.01 1.99 -20.68
C GLU A 567 -18.12 3.33 -19.92
N ARG A 568 -17.22 3.57 -18.97
CA ARG A 568 -17.15 4.84 -18.23
C ARG A 568 -16.87 6.03 -19.16
N LEU A 569 -15.93 5.91 -20.09
CA LEU A 569 -15.57 7.00 -21.00
C LEU A 569 -16.69 7.28 -22.02
N ILE A 570 -17.36 6.25 -22.52
CA ILE A 570 -18.57 6.37 -23.35
C ILE A 570 -19.64 7.20 -22.61
N TYR A 571 -19.92 6.87 -21.35
CA TYR A 571 -20.89 7.61 -20.54
C TYR A 571 -20.45 9.06 -20.24
N GLN A 572 -19.19 9.26 -19.84
CA GLN A 572 -18.65 10.55 -19.41
C GLN A 572 -18.48 11.55 -20.56
N LEU A 573 -18.05 11.11 -21.74
CA LEU A 573 -17.93 11.96 -22.93
C LEU A 573 -19.27 12.09 -23.66
N GLY A 574 -20.19 11.14 -23.48
CA GLY A 574 -21.53 11.17 -24.08
C GLY A 574 -21.58 10.65 -25.51
N THR A 575 -20.73 9.68 -25.85
CA THR A 575 -20.49 9.23 -27.23
C THR A 575 -21.51 8.21 -27.76
N LEU A 576 -22.59 7.94 -27.02
CA LEU A 576 -23.69 7.09 -27.48
C LEU A 576 -24.50 7.77 -28.58
N HIS A 577 -24.95 7.00 -29.57
CA HIS A 577 -25.91 7.44 -30.57
C HIS A 577 -27.20 8.00 -29.91
N PRO A 578 -27.77 9.13 -30.39
CA PRO A 578 -27.42 9.88 -31.61
C PRO A 578 -26.29 10.92 -31.45
N ASN A 579 -25.81 11.17 -30.23
CA ASN A 579 -24.82 12.24 -29.95
C ASN A 579 -23.37 11.82 -30.26
N GLY A 580 -23.13 10.53 -30.47
CA GLY A 580 -21.87 9.99 -30.99
C GLY A 580 -22.09 8.64 -31.69
N ILE A 581 -21.00 7.92 -31.92
CA ILE A 581 -20.93 6.75 -32.80
C ILE A 581 -21.00 5.42 -31.99
N ASN A 582 -20.89 5.45 -30.66
CA ASN A 582 -21.02 4.22 -29.87
C ASN A 582 -22.48 3.70 -29.85
N SER A 583 -22.63 2.40 -30.09
CA SER A 583 -23.82 1.64 -29.76
C SER A 583 -23.92 1.37 -28.25
N LEU A 584 -25.02 0.73 -27.81
CA LEU A 584 -25.32 0.40 -26.42
C LEU A 584 -24.16 -0.31 -25.69
N PHE A 585 -24.06 -0.08 -24.38
CA PHE A 585 -23.07 -0.71 -23.51
C PHE A 585 -23.10 -2.24 -23.58
N ARG A 586 -21.91 -2.88 -23.54
CA ARG A 586 -21.78 -4.35 -23.58
C ARG A 586 -22.54 -5.01 -22.42
N SER A 587 -22.55 -4.37 -21.25
CA SER A 587 -23.30 -4.76 -20.05
C SER A 587 -24.83 -4.77 -20.19
N PHE A 588 -25.39 -4.24 -21.28
CA PHE A 588 -26.84 -4.17 -21.54
C PHE A 588 -27.27 -5.02 -22.76
N GLN A 589 -26.35 -5.74 -23.39
CA GLN A 589 -26.70 -6.74 -24.40
C GLN A 589 -27.30 -7.96 -23.69
N GLN A 590 -28.60 -8.19 -23.87
CA GLN A 590 -29.19 -9.48 -23.50
C GLN A 590 -28.48 -10.59 -24.29
N PRO A 591 -28.23 -11.77 -23.68
CA PRO A 591 -27.92 -12.96 -24.47
C PRO A 591 -29.13 -13.24 -25.37
N THR A 592 -28.93 -13.19 -26.69
CA THR A 592 -29.96 -13.61 -27.64
C THR A 592 -30.29 -15.07 -27.38
N MET A 593 -31.48 -15.33 -26.84
CA MET A 593 -32.00 -16.70 -26.78
C MET A 593 -32.23 -17.18 -28.21
N THR A 594 -31.33 -18.04 -28.68
CA THR A 594 -31.60 -18.92 -29.81
C THR A 594 -32.72 -19.86 -29.39
N LEU A 595 -33.86 -19.76 -30.08
CA LEU A 595 -34.92 -20.77 -30.10
C LEU A 595 -34.42 -22.03 -30.81
#